data_AF-A0A3A8ME74-F1
#
_entry.id   AF-A0A3A8ME74-F1
#
_cell.length_a   1.000
_cell.length_b   1.000
_cell.length_c   1.000
_cell.angle_alpha   90.00
_cell.angle_beta   90.00
_cell.angle_gamma   90.00
#
_symmetry.space_group_name_H-M   'P 1'
#
loop_
_entity.id
_entity.type
_entity.pdbx_description
1 polymer ?
#
loop_
_entity_poly.entity_id
_entity_poly.type
_entity_poly.pdbx_seq_one_letter_code
_entity_poly.pdbx_strand_id
1 'polypeptide(L)'
;MCIRDRFWPGVALFTLTPGVALLGAVGMVKAWKQHPETRWLVALAVVPTLYFTFRAAVMLSFVPLARFTVTQLVLLPVFLAPGFAAVVAGRGAFARRAVVGVTAVLAVVMPVALGIYTFRVEGGLHDSLRPVSPTSTNPVAVMQVARFLKEEVAARGGAAAVDDDPRYMDLQLAFFSGLPEMRLARVRWDTFRQRLQDAKPDVLVRFDQGNLLKDPGVRLEGRTLTLDGVAYVEQDGFLAPLHVYRRQP
;
A
#
# COMPACT_ATOMS: atom_id res chain seq x y z
N MET A 1 -3.06 -3.27 20.80
CA MET A 1 -4.14 -2.47 20.20
C MET A 1 -3.53 -1.70 19.02
N CYS A 2 -3.37 -2.36 17.85
CA CYS A 2 -2.51 -1.87 16.77
C CYS A 2 -3.29 -1.10 15.70
N ILE A 3 -2.71 0.02 15.31
CA ILE A 3 -3.25 1.07 14.44
C ILE A 3 -3.50 0.51 13.04
N ARG A 4 -4.77 0.53 12.64
CA ARG A 4 -5.32 0.15 11.32
C ARG A 4 -4.68 1.00 10.22
N ASP A 5 -4.36 0.36 9.09
CA ASP A 5 -4.16 1.02 7.80
C ASP A 5 -5.49 1.70 7.40
N ARG A 6 -5.67 2.98 7.70
CA ARG A 6 -6.94 3.71 7.53
C ARG A 6 -7.04 4.31 6.13
N PHE A 7 -7.23 3.52 5.09
CA PHE A 7 -7.69 4.11 3.82
C PHE A 7 -9.11 4.65 4.00
N TRP A 8 -9.28 5.98 4.05
CA TRP A 8 -10.59 6.61 4.25
C TRP A 8 -11.21 7.02 2.90
N PRO A 9 -12.50 6.73 2.63
CA PRO A 9 -13.13 7.05 1.35
C PRO A 9 -13.06 8.53 0.96
N GLY A 10 -13.00 9.46 1.93
CA GLY A 10 -12.80 10.89 1.64
C GLY A 10 -11.41 11.25 1.09
N VAL A 11 -10.41 10.38 1.27
CA VAL A 11 -9.10 10.50 0.60
C VAL A 11 -9.25 10.38 -0.92
N ALA A 12 -10.28 9.67 -1.38
CA ALA A 12 -10.60 9.56 -2.79
C ALA A 12 -10.87 10.93 -3.44
N LEU A 13 -11.42 11.89 -2.69
CA LEU A 13 -11.67 13.27 -3.15
C LEU A 13 -10.37 14.07 -3.33
N PHE A 14 -9.37 13.82 -2.47
CA PHE A 14 -8.07 14.45 -2.56
C PHE A 14 -7.21 13.84 -3.67
N THR A 15 -7.29 12.51 -3.85
CA THR A 15 -6.56 11.78 -4.91
C THR A 15 -7.13 12.04 -6.31
N LEU A 16 -8.45 12.19 -6.45
CA LEU A 16 -9.10 12.55 -7.72
C LEU A 16 -8.98 14.01 -8.10
N THR A 17 -8.43 14.82 -7.19
CA THR A 17 -8.32 16.27 -7.27
C THR A 17 -9.67 16.98 -7.05
N PRO A 18 -9.75 17.94 -6.10
CA PRO A 18 -11.04 18.47 -5.62
C PRO A 18 -11.92 19.07 -6.72
N GLY A 19 -11.32 19.70 -7.72
CA GLY A 19 -12.05 20.32 -8.83
C GLY A 19 -12.79 19.29 -9.71
N VAL A 20 -12.15 18.17 -10.03
CA VAL A 20 -12.74 17.08 -10.80
C VAL A 20 -13.86 16.41 -10.02
N ALA A 21 -13.63 16.15 -8.73
CA ALA A 21 -14.63 15.55 -7.85
C ALA A 21 -15.89 16.45 -7.72
N LEU A 22 -15.70 17.75 -7.50
CA LEU A 22 -16.81 18.72 -7.40
C LEU A 22 -17.59 18.84 -8.70
N LEU A 23 -16.91 19.01 -9.84
CA LEU A 23 -17.59 19.12 -11.13
C LEU A 23 -18.33 17.82 -11.48
N GLY A 24 -17.70 16.66 -11.27
CA GLY A 24 -18.35 15.38 -11.50
C GLY A 24 -19.58 15.16 -10.62
N ALA A 25 -19.51 15.50 -9.32
CA ALA A 25 -20.65 15.39 -8.41
C ALA A 25 -21.83 16.31 -8.82
N VAL A 26 -21.54 17.57 -9.17
CA VAL A 26 -22.56 18.51 -9.69
C VAL A 26 -23.17 17.98 -10.99
N GLY A 27 -22.34 17.41 -11.87
CA GLY A 27 -22.78 16.79 -13.12
C GLY A 27 -23.69 15.59 -12.90
N MET A 28 -23.39 14.73 -11.93
CA MET A 28 -24.24 13.59 -11.56
C MET A 28 -25.61 14.05 -11.05
N VAL A 29 -25.65 15.06 -10.17
CA VAL A 29 -26.92 15.62 -9.67
C VAL A 29 -27.75 16.22 -10.80
N LYS A 30 -27.10 16.93 -11.74
CA LYS A 30 -27.78 17.53 -12.88
C LYS A 30 -28.29 16.47 -13.86
N ALA A 31 -27.48 15.47 -14.19
CA ALA A 31 -27.87 14.34 -15.03
C ALA A 31 -29.06 13.57 -14.42
N TRP A 32 -29.05 13.32 -13.10
CA TRP A 32 -30.16 12.69 -12.40
C TRP A 32 -31.49 13.44 -12.55
N LYS A 33 -31.43 14.78 -12.51
CA LYS A 33 -32.60 15.66 -12.62
C LYS A 33 -33.08 15.83 -14.06
N GLN A 34 -32.17 15.95 -15.02
CA GLN A 34 -32.48 16.32 -16.40
C GLN A 34 -32.67 15.12 -17.34
N HIS A 35 -32.07 13.99 -17.03
CA HIS A 35 -32.02 12.80 -17.89
C HIS A 35 -32.46 11.55 -17.13
N PRO A 36 -33.77 11.35 -16.88
CA PRO A 36 -34.31 10.19 -16.18
C PRO A 36 -33.82 8.85 -16.74
N GLU A 37 -33.62 8.76 -18.04
CA GLU A 37 -33.12 7.61 -18.80
C GLU A 37 -31.67 7.23 -18.45
N THR A 38 -30.88 8.15 -17.91
CA THR A 38 -29.47 7.91 -17.53
C THR A 38 -29.27 7.72 -16.03
N ARG A 39 -30.34 7.73 -15.23
CA ARG A 39 -30.26 7.57 -13.76
C ARG A 39 -29.57 6.28 -13.32
N TRP A 40 -29.66 5.23 -14.13
CA TRP A 40 -28.98 3.97 -13.86
C TRP A 40 -27.44 4.12 -13.84
N LEU A 41 -26.86 5.01 -14.66
CA LEU A 41 -25.41 5.29 -14.64
C LEU A 41 -24.99 5.96 -13.33
N VAL A 42 -25.81 6.90 -12.86
CA VAL A 42 -25.60 7.57 -11.56
C VAL A 42 -25.74 6.55 -10.44
N ALA A 43 -26.77 5.70 -10.46
CA ALA A 43 -26.96 4.65 -9.45
C ALA A 43 -25.81 3.64 -9.44
N LEU A 44 -25.29 3.26 -10.62
CA LEU A 44 -24.17 2.32 -10.76
C LEU A 44 -22.88 2.87 -10.13
N ALA A 45 -22.66 4.19 -10.16
CA ALA A 45 -21.54 4.82 -9.47
C ALA A 45 -21.81 5.06 -7.97
N VAL A 46 -23.01 5.54 -7.61
CA VAL A 46 -23.35 5.96 -6.23
C VAL A 46 -23.57 4.78 -5.30
N VAL A 47 -24.32 3.75 -5.72
CA VAL A 47 -24.71 2.65 -4.83
C VAL A 47 -23.49 1.87 -4.33
N PRO A 48 -22.53 1.42 -5.18
CA PRO A 48 -21.33 0.76 -4.70
C PRO A 48 -20.47 1.69 -3.85
N THR A 49 -20.35 2.97 -4.24
CA THR A 49 -19.58 3.96 -3.47
C THR A 49 -20.15 4.15 -2.07
N LEU A 50 -21.47 4.28 -1.91
CA LEU A 50 -22.14 4.39 -0.61
C LEU A 50 -22.00 3.10 0.19
N TYR A 51 -22.24 1.95 -0.42
CA TYR A 51 -22.10 0.64 0.24
C TYR A 51 -20.69 0.43 0.79
N PHE A 52 -19.66 0.68 -0.04
CA PHE A 52 -18.27 0.55 0.38
C PHE A 52 -17.84 1.62 1.38
N THR A 53 -18.35 2.86 1.26
CA THR A 53 -18.13 3.91 2.25
C THR A 53 -18.73 3.55 3.60
N PHE A 54 -19.96 3.01 3.63
CA PHE A 54 -20.61 2.53 4.84
C PHE A 54 -19.83 1.38 5.48
N ARG A 55 -19.47 0.36 4.69
CA ARG A 55 -18.70 -0.79 5.18
C ARG A 55 -17.33 -0.38 5.74
N ALA A 56 -16.68 0.58 5.10
CA ALA A 56 -15.41 1.15 5.53
C ALA A 56 -15.59 1.98 6.82
N ALA A 57 -16.43 3.01 6.79
CA ALA A 57 -16.54 3.99 7.87
C ALA A 57 -17.27 3.44 9.11
N VAL A 58 -18.30 2.63 8.93
CA VAL A 58 -19.17 2.14 10.02
C VAL A 58 -18.74 0.76 10.49
N MET A 59 -18.54 -0.20 9.58
CA MET A 59 -18.17 -1.57 9.96
C MET A 59 -16.68 -1.75 10.20
N LEU A 60 -15.86 -0.72 9.93
CA LEU A 60 -14.40 -0.73 10.07
C LEU A 60 -13.74 -1.95 9.37
N SER A 61 -14.39 -2.44 8.30
CA SER A 61 -13.98 -3.59 7.51
C SER A 61 -13.16 -3.07 6.31
N PHE A 62 -11.87 -2.88 6.54
CA PHE A 62 -10.91 -2.33 5.56
C PHE A 62 -10.06 -3.47 4.97
N VAL A 63 -10.65 -4.31 4.13
CA VAL A 63 -9.91 -5.13 3.14
C VAL A 63 -9.91 -4.36 1.80
N PRO A 64 -9.58 -4.85 0.57
CA PRO A 64 -9.10 -4.01 -0.55
C PRO A 64 -10.22 -3.20 -1.26
N LEU A 65 -11.25 -2.81 -0.52
CA LEU A 65 -12.46 -2.07 -0.88
C LEU A 65 -12.15 -0.64 -1.37
N ALA A 66 -11.07 -0.06 -0.84
CA ALA A 66 -10.46 1.17 -1.33
C ALA A 66 -10.22 1.16 -2.84
N ARG A 67 -9.68 0.03 -3.35
CA ARG A 67 -9.34 -0.15 -4.76
C ARG A 67 -10.61 -0.17 -5.63
N PHE A 68 -11.70 -0.72 -5.10
CA PHE A 68 -13.00 -0.71 -5.79
C PHE A 68 -13.63 0.68 -5.82
N THR A 69 -13.49 1.48 -4.76
CA THR A 69 -13.95 2.88 -4.80
C THR A 69 -13.21 3.64 -5.89
N VAL A 70 -11.89 3.51 -6.01
CA VAL A 70 -11.12 4.14 -7.10
C VAL A 70 -11.61 3.72 -8.50
N THR A 71 -11.94 2.45 -8.70
CA THR A 71 -12.52 1.97 -9.98
C THR A 71 -13.89 2.59 -10.27
N GLN A 72 -14.74 2.77 -9.25
CA GLN A 72 -16.04 3.43 -9.41
C GLN A 72 -15.90 4.91 -9.80
N LEU A 73 -14.81 5.54 -9.39
CA LEU A 73 -14.52 6.93 -9.73
C LEU A 73 -14.08 7.13 -11.18
N VAL A 74 -13.78 6.07 -11.93
CA VAL A 74 -13.58 6.14 -13.40
C VAL A 74 -14.86 6.59 -14.12
N LEU A 75 -16.01 6.50 -13.46
CA LEU A 75 -17.28 6.99 -14.00
C LEU A 75 -17.51 8.49 -13.80
N LEU A 76 -16.79 9.14 -12.86
CA LEU A 76 -16.90 10.60 -12.62
C LEU A 76 -16.55 11.47 -13.84
N PRO A 77 -15.50 11.17 -14.63
CA PRO A 77 -15.18 11.91 -15.84
C PRO A 77 -16.35 12.10 -16.81
N VAL A 78 -17.25 11.11 -16.92
CA VAL A 78 -18.45 11.18 -17.78
C VAL A 78 -19.37 12.35 -17.39
N PHE A 79 -19.36 12.75 -16.12
CA PHE A 79 -20.20 13.82 -15.59
C PHE A 79 -19.49 15.19 -15.53
N LEU A 80 -18.22 15.30 -15.95
CA LEU A 80 -17.48 16.56 -15.88
C LEU A 80 -18.08 17.64 -16.78
N ALA A 81 -18.42 17.31 -18.03
CA ALA A 81 -19.01 18.25 -18.98
C ALA A 81 -20.36 18.82 -18.49
N PRO A 82 -21.36 18.00 -18.07
CA PRO A 82 -22.61 18.54 -17.54
C PRO A 82 -22.41 19.33 -16.24
N GLY A 83 -21.45 18.93 -15.40
CA GLY A 83 -21.08 19.65 -14.18
C GLY A 83 -20.46 21.01 -14.45
N PHE A 84 -19.49 21.08 -15.37
CA PHE A 84 -18.88 22.32 -15.83
C PHE A 84 -19.95 23.26 -16.41
N ALA A 85 -20.78 22.76 -17.33
CA ALA A 85 -21.87 23.52 -17.91
C ALA A 85 -22.86 24.04 -16.86
N ALA A 86 -23.08 23.31 -15.75
CA ALA A 86 -23.90 23.79 -14.64
C ALA A 86 -23.23 24.92 -13.85
N VAL A 87 -21.95 24.79 -13.53
CA VAL A 87 -21.22 25.75 -12.69
C VAL A 87 -20.95 27.07 -13.41
N VAL A 88 -20.76 27.03 -14.73
CA VAL A 88 -20.43 28.22 -15.54
C VAL A 88 -21.59 28.74 -16.40
N ALA A 89 -22.78 28.16 -16.28
CA ALA A 89 -23.99 28.66 -16.95
C ALA A 89 -24.19 30.15 -16.64
N GLY A 90 -24.41 30.96 -17.67
CA GLY A 90 -24.60 32.41 -17.52
C GLY A 90 -23.35 33.21 -17.14
N ARG A 91 -22.17 32.58 -17.01
CA ARG A 91 -20.92 33.28 -16.69
C ARG A 91 -20.11 33.63 -17.94
N GLY A 92 -19.39 34.75 -17.85
CA GLY A 92 -18.51 35.26 -18.91
C GLY A 92 -17.31 34.35 -19.21
N ALA A 93 -16.66 34.58 -20.36
CA ALA A 93 -15.56 33.76 -20.86
C ALA A 93 -14.38 33.64 -19.89
N PHE A 94 -14.09 34.71 -19.12
CA PHE A 94 -13.04 34.70 -18.11
C PHE A 94 -13.33 33.69 -16.99
N ALA A 95 -14.54 33.71 -16.41
CA ALA A 95 -14.92 32.78 -15.35
C ALA A 95 -14.89 31.32 -15.82
N ARG A 96 -15.27 31.06 -17.08
CA ARG A 96 -15.17 29.73 -17.70
C ARG A 96 -13.72 29.24 -17.76
N ARG A 97 -12.82 30.08 -18.26
CA ARG A 97 -11.39 29.78 -18.34
C ARG A 97 -10.76 29.62 -16.97
N ALA A 98 -11.16 30.43 -15.99
CA ALA A 98 -10.67 30.32 -14.62
C ALA A 98 -11.05 28.97 -13.98
N VAL A 99 -12.30 28.52 -14.13
CA VAL A 99 -12.73 27.21 -13.60
C VAL A 99 -11.97 26.05 -14.26
N VAL A 100 -11.80 26.07 -15.59
CA VAL A 100 -11.00 25.04 -16.28
C VAL A 100 -9.55 25.08 -15.81
N GLY A 101 -8.94 26.27 -15.76
CA GLY A 101 -7.55 26.46 -15.36
C GLY A 101 -7.30 26.00 -13.93
N VAL A 102 -8.12 26.40 -12.97
CA VAL A 102 -8.00 25.98 -11.56
C VAL A 102 -8.19 24.47 -11.43
N THR A 103 -9.20 23.89 -12.09
CA THR A 103 -9.40 22.43 -12.06
C THR A 103 -8.22 21.69 -12.66
N ALA A 104 -7.67 22.15 -13.79
CA ALA A 104 -6.50 21.53 -14.43
C ALA A 104 -5.24 21.65 -13.56
N VAL A 105 -5.01 22.81 -12.94
CA VAL A 105 -3.89 22.99 -12.01
C VAL A 105 -4.03 22.06 -10.80
N LEU A 106 -5.22 22.00 -10.20
CA LEU A 106 -5.48 21.09 -9.08
C LEU A 106 -5.33 19.62 -9.50
N ALA A 107 -5.71 19.27 -10.73
CA ALA A 107 -5.57 17.94 -11.31
C ALA A 107 -4.11 17.43 -11.31
N VAL A 108 -3.15 18.35 -11.44
CA VAL A 108 -1.71 18.04 -11.49
C VAL A 108 -1.05 18.24 -10.12
N VAL A 109 -1.30 19.37 -9.47
CA VAL A 109 -0.62 19.75 -8.22
C VAL A 109 -1.00 18.79 -7.08
N MET A 110 -2.25 18.36 -6.99
CA MET A 110 -2.69 17.52 -5.87
C MET A 110 -2.03 16.13 -5.87
N PRO A 111 -2.01 15.35 -6.98
CA PRO A 111 -1.31 14.07 -7.00
C PRO A 111 0.20 14.21 -6.75
N VAL A 112 0.84 15.27 -7.26
CA VAL A 112 2.27 15.54 -7.05
C VAL A 112 2.54 15.86 -5.58
N ALA A 113 1.75 16.76 -4.98
CA ALA A 113 1.87 17.12 -3.57
C ALA A 113 1.62 15.91 -2.65
N LEU A 114 0.60 15.09 -2.94
CA LEU A 114 0.31 13.86 -2.20
C LEU A 114 1.46 12.85 -2.35
N GLY A 115 2.00 12.71 -3.56
CA GLY A 115 3.17 11.88 -3.85
C GLY A 115 4.37 12.30 -3.01
N ILE A 116 4.74 13.59 -3.03
CA ILE A 116 5.83 14.15 -2.22
C ILE A 116 5.57 13.94 -0.73
N TYR A 117 4.36 14.24 -0.25
CA TYR A 117 3.99 14.14 1.17
C TYR A 117 4.02 12.70 1.70
N THR A 118 3.79 11.71 0.84
CA THR A 118 3.74 10.29 1.21
C THR A 118 5.00 9.52 0.81
N PHE A 119 5.96 10.19 0.17
CA PHE A 119 7.17 9.57 -0.36
C PHE A 119 8.10 9.11 0.76
N ARG A 120 8.26 7.79 0.92
CA ARG A 120 9.14 7.16 1.92
C ARG A 120 8.87 7.58 3.38
N VAL A 121 7.67 8.09 3.67
CA VAL A 121 7.19 8.32 5.04
C VAL A 121 6.21 7.20 5.38
N GLU A 122 6.32 6.69 6.61
CA GLU A 122 5.48 5.63 7.16
C GLU A 122 4.74 6.15 8.40
N GLY A 123 3.52 5.66 8.61
CA GLY A 123 2.73 5.93 9.80
C GLY A 123 1.66 7.01 9.64
N GLY A 124 0.62 6.90 10.46
CA GLY A 124 -0.40 7.94 10.65
C GLY A 124 -1.23 8.26 9.40
N LEU A 125 -1.36 9.55 9.10
CA LEU A 125 -2.12 10.02 7.94
C LEU A 125 -1.40 9.74 6.61
N HIS A 126 -0.08 9.53 6.61
CA HIS A 126 0.69 9.28 5.39
C HIS A 126 0.29 7.96 4.73
N ASP A 127 0.13 6.88 5.52
CA ASP A 127 -0.31 5.58 5.02
C ASP A 127 -1.75 5.64 4.50
N SER A 128 -2.59 6.48 5.13
CA SER A 128 -3.98 6.70 4.75
C SER A 128 -4.12 7.48 3.43
N LEU A 129 -3.17 8.38 3.16
CA LEU A 129 -3.11 9.25 1.99
C LEU A 129 -2.22 8.71 0.87
N ARG A 130 -1.54 7.56 1.06
CA ARG A 130 -0.60 7.04 0.07
C ARG A 130 -1.35 6.72 -1.23
N PRO A 131 -0.99 7.35 -2.37
CA PRO A 131 -1.69 7.14 -3.61
C PRO A 131 -1.54 5.69 -4.06
N VAL A 132 -2.67 5.05 -4.39
CA VAL A 132 -2.67 3.74 -5.07
C VAL A 132 -2.21 3.99 -6.50
N SER A 133 -0.90 3.86 -6.72
CA SER A 133 -0.25 4.23 -7.97
C SER A 133 0.91 3.29 -8.28
N PRO A 134 1.39 3.22 -9.53
CA PRO A 134 2.62 2.51 -9.89
C PRO A 134 3.85 3.01 -9.11
N THR A 135 3.75 4.22 -8.54
CA THR A 135 4.77 4.85 -7.69
C THR A 135 4.63 4.51 -6.20
N SER A 136 3.72 3.59 -5.82
CA SER A 136 3.64 3.13 -4.42
C SER A 136 4.99 2.52 -4.03
N THR A 137 5.67 3.16 -3.08
CA THR A 137 6.93 2.67 -2.57
C THR A 137 6.68 1.56 -1.57
N ASN A 138 7.42 0.47 -1.67
CA ASN A 138 7.46 -0.54 -0.62
C ASN A 138 7.94 0.08 0.71
N PRO A 139 7.57 -0.49 1.86
CA PRO A 139 8.04 -0.01 3.16
C PRO A 139 9.57 0.12 3.21
N VAL A 140 10.05 1.22 3.80
CA VAL A 140 11.47 1.56 3.92
C VAL A 140 12.20 0.46 4.68
N ALA A 141 11.64 -0.03 5.79
CA ALA A 141 12.23 -1.12 6.57
C ALA A 141 12.41 -2.39 5.73
N VAL A 142 11.39 -2.78 4.94
CA VAL A 142 11.45 -3.95 4.05
C VAL A 142 12.50 -3.75 2.96
N MET A 143 12.53 -2.57 2.34
CA MET A 143 13.50 -2.28 1.28
C MET A 143 14.93 -2.15 1.79
N GLN A 144 15.14 -1.70 3.02
CA GLN A 144 16.45 -1.65 3.66
C GLN A 144 17.00 -3.07 3.82
N VAL A 145 16.21 -3.99 4.38
CA VAL A 145 16.63 -5.39 4.53
C VAL A 145 16.77 -6.07 3.17
N ALA A 146 15.88 -5.80 2.21
CA ALA A 146 16.00 -6.36 0.86
C ALA A 146 17.32 -5.94 0.17
N ARG A 147 17.70 -4.66 0.28
CA ARG A 147 18.98 -4.17 -0.25
C ARG A 147 20.16 -4.80 0.46
N PHE A 148 20.12 -4.90 1.79
CA PHE A 148 21.15 -5.61 2.54
C PHE A 148 21.29 -7.08 2.07
N LEU A 149 20.20 -7.82 1.95
CA LEU A 149 20.24 -9.20 1.45
C LEU A 149 20.81 -9.25 0.02
N LYS A 150 20.47 -8.30 -0.83
CA LYS A 150 20.95 -8.25 -2.22
C LYS A 150 22.44 -7.95 -2.30
N GLU A 151 22.89 -6.91 -1.59
CA GLU A 151 24.24 -6.35 -1.69
C GLU A 151 25.25 -7.14 -0.85
N GLU A 152 24.84 -7.69 0.29
CA GLU A 152 25.75 -8.33 1.24
C GLU A 152 25.63 -9.85 1.29
N VAL A 153 24.47 -10.43 0.98
CA VAL A 153 24.25 -11.89 1.04
C VAL A 153 24.29 -12.49 -0.36
N ALA A 154 23.41 -12.04 -1.25
CA ALA A 154 23.28 -12.58 -2.60
C ALA A 154 24.56 -12.35 -3.42
N ALA A 155 25.13 -11.14 -3.36
CA ALA A 155 26.38 -10.80 -4.07
C ALA A 155 27.58 -11.67 -3.62
N ARG A 156 27.58 -12.14 -2.38
CA ARG A 156 28.62 -13.04 -1.83
C ARG A 156 28.27 -14.52 -1.99
N GLY A 157 27.14 -14.83 -2.62
CA GLY A 157 26.66 -16.18 -2.82
C GLY A 157 26.09 -16.86 -1.57
N GLY A 158 25.80 -16.10 -0.51
CA GLY A 158 25.22 -16.61 0.72
C GLY A 158 23.73 -16.92 0.63
N ALA A 159 23.16 -17.36 1.74
CA ALA A 159 21.77 -17.75 1.85
C ALA A 159 21.04 -17.06 3.02
N ALA A 160 19.72 -16.97 2.94
CA ALA A 160 18.90 -16.33 3.98
C ALA A 160 17.66 -17.15 4.39
N ALA A 161 17.41 -17.19 5.69
CA ALA A 161 16.12 -17.58 6.26
C ALA A 161 15.23 -16.35 6.44
N VAL A 162 13.96 -16.44 6.10
CA VAL A 162 13.00 -15.34 6.18
C VAL A 162 11.74 -15.84 6.89
N ASP A 163 11.40 -15.17 7.98
CA ASP A 163 10.15 -15.33 8.71
C ASP A 163 8.94 -14.95 7.83
N ASP A 164 7.76 -15.43 8.17
CA ASP A 164 6.54 -15.03 7.47
C ASP A 164 5.98 -13.73 8.06
N ASP A 165 5.18 -13.02 7.26
CA ASP A 165 4.49 -11.82 7.71
C ASP A 165 2.99 -11.92 7.38
N PRO A 166 2.08 -11.61 8.33
CA PRO A 166 0.63 -11.65 8.08
C PRO A 166 0.16 -10.71 6.96
N ARG A 167 0.94 -9.66 6.65
CA ARG A 167 0.67 -8.72 5.56
C ARG A 167 1.39 -9.08 4.26
N TYR A 168 2.02 -10.26 4.20
CA TYR A 168 2.79 -10.77 3.06
C TYR A 168 4.01 -9.93 2.67
N MET A 169 4.57 -9.15 3.61
CA MET A 169 5.80 -8.39 3.37
C MET A 169 7.01 -9.31 3.15
N ASP A 170 6.97 -10.55 3.66
CA ASP A 170 7.97 -11.60 3.41
C ASP A 170 8.13 -11.92 1.92
N LEU A 171 7.04 -11.85 1.14
CA LEU A 171 7.07 -12.08 -0.30
C LEU A 171 7.81 -10.95 -1.03
N GLN A 172 7.56 -9.70 -0.63
CA GLN A 172 8.26 -8.55 -1.19
C GLN A 172 9.74 -8.59 -0.85
N LEU A 173 10.07 -8.89 0.42
CA LEU A 173 11.44 -9.04 0.87
C LEU A 173 12.18 -10.10 0.06
N ALA A 174 11.59 -11.29 -0.09
CA ALA A 174 12.17 -12.38 -0.88
C ALA A 174 12.41 -11.96 -2.34
N PHE A 175 11.42 -11.32 -2.99
CA PHE A 175 11.53 -10.87 -4.38
C PHE A 175 12.65 -9.84 -4.57
N PHE A 176 12.70 -8.81 -3.72
CA PHE A 176 13.68 -7.73 -3.85
C PHE A 176 15.08 -8.08 -3.31
N SER A 177 15.21 -9.15 -2.51
CA SER A 177 16.51 -9.66 -2.05
C SER A 177 17.42 -10.13 -3.18
N GLY A 178 16.87 -10.51 -4.33
CA GLY A 178 17.63 -11.08 -5.44
C GLY A 178 18.26 -12.44 -5.16
N LEU A 179 17.94 -13.08 -4.02
CA LEU A 179 18.38 -14.44 -3.73
C LEU A 179 17.62 -15.44 -4.61
N PRO A 180 18.32 -16.42 -5.23
CA PRO A 180 17.64 -17.50 -5.91
C PRO A 180 16.87 -18.35 -4.90
N GLU A 181 15.79 -19.00 -5.35
CA GLU A 181 14.92 -19.79 -4.49
C GLU A 181 15.68 -20.86 -3.69
N MET A 182 16.70 -21.47 -4.28
CA MET A 182 17.54 -22.50 -3.64
C MET A 182 18.38 -21.99 -2.47
N ARG A 183 18.59 -20.66 -2.36
CA ARG A 183 19.35 -20.01 -1.28
C ARG A 183 18.45 -19.27 -0.29
N LEU A 184 17.14 -19.51 -0.38
CA LEU A 184 16.15 -18.90 0.49
C LEU A 184 15.44 -20.01 1.27
N ALA A 185 15.22 -19.81 2.57
CA ALA A 185 14.35 -20.65 3.38
C ALA A 185 13.26 -19.79 3.99
N ARG A 186 11.99 -19.99 3.62
CA ARG A 186 10.87 -19.19 4.14
C ARG A 186 10.00 -19.98 5.08
N VAL A 187 9.67 -19.41 6.25
CA VAL A 187 8.77 -20.04 7.23
C VAL A 187 7.40 -20.35 6.62
N ARG A 188 6.95 -19.54 5.66
CA ARG A 188 5.72 -19.75 4.91
C ARG A 188 5.69 -21.06 4.10
N TRP A 189 6.84 -21.63 3.75
CA TRP A 189 6.89 -22.85 2.95
C TRP A 189 6.77 -24.10 3.81
N ASP A 190 6.00 -25.07 3.31
CA ASP A 190 5.91 -26.41 3.93
C ASP A 190 7.28 -27.12 3.97
N THR A 191 8.20 -26.73 3.07
CA THR A 191 9.56 -27.26 2.98
C THR A 191 10.60 -26.44 3.75
N PHE A 192 10.18 -25.54 4.65
CA PHE A 192 11.09 -24.63 5.38
C PHE A 192 12.30 -25.33 5.98
N ARG A 193 12.09 -26.45 6.71
CA ARG A 193 13.18 -27.21 7.36
C ARG A 193 14.16 -27.82 6.38
N GLN A 194 13.65 -28.40 5.31
CA GLN A 194 14.48 -28.96 4.26
C GLN A 194 15.33 -27.85 3.64
N ARG A 195 14.71 -26.71 3.29
CA ARG A 195 15.42 -25.55 2.72
C ARG A 195 16.45 -24.96 3.68
N LEU A 196 16.18 -24.97 4.99
CA LEU A 196 17.12 -24.52 6.00
C LEU A 196 18.39 -25.39 6.01
N GLN A 197 18.24 -26.70 5.92
CA GLN A 197 19.35 -27.67 5.87
C GLN A 197 20.14 -27.58 4.56
N ASP A 198 19.45 -27.42 3.44
CA ASP A 198 20.06 -27.35 2.11
C ASP A 198 20.81 -26.03 1.90
N ALA A 199 20.17 -24.90 2.22
CA ALA A 199 20.70 -23.57 1.97
C ALA A 199 21.71 -23.12 3.04
N LYS A 200 21.63 -23.65 4.27
CA LYS A 200 22.47 -23.31 5.42
C LYS A 200 22.65 -21.78 5.60
N PRO A 201 21.55 -21.04 5.80
CA PRO A 201 21.55 -19.59 5.67
C PRO A 201 22.53 -18.91 6.63
N ASP A 202 23.23 -17.91 6.10
CA ASP A 202 24.17 -17.06 6.83
C ASP A 202 23.43 -15.94 7.58
N VAL A 203 22.23 -15.62 7.11
CA VAL A 203 21.40 -14.54 7.61
C VAL A 203 19.98 -15.03 7.88
N LEU A 204 19.38 -14.52 8.94
CA LEU A 204 17.99 -14.77 9.29
C LEU A 204 17.27 -13.43 9.44
N VAL A 205 16.10 -13.30 8.84
CA VAL A 205 15.24 -12.12 8.97
C VAL A 205 13.96 -12.48 9.71
N ARG A 206 13.67 -11.78 10.80
CA ARG A 206 12.48 -11.95 11.63
C ARG A 206 11.54 -10.76 11.48
N PHE A 207 10.24 -11.01 11.50
CA PHE A 207 9.21 -9.98 11.63
C PHE A 207 8.66 -9.95 13.06
N ASP A 208 8.32 -8.77 13.59
CA ASP A 208 7.72 -8.67 14.92
C ASP A 208 6.38 -9.41 15.06
N GLN A 209 5.63 -9.54 13.98
CA GLN A 209 4.35 -10.26 13.94
C GLN A 209 4.43 -11.59 13.20
N GLY A 210 5.64 -12.07 12.90
CA GLY A 210 5.86 -13.33 12.22
C GLY A 210 5.67 -14.55 13.11
N ASN A 211 5.74 -15.73 12.52
CA ASN A 211 5.53 -17.00 13.20
C ASN A 211 6.82 -17.75 13.54
N LEU A 212 7.99 -17.26 13.14
CA LEU A 212 9.28 -17.91 13.43
C LEU A 212 9.49 -18.13 14.94
N LEU A 213 9.15 -17.18 15.81
CA LEU A 213 9.30 -17.35 17.26
C LEU A 213 8.31 -18.36 17.87
N LYS A 214 7.28 -18.76 17.13
CA LYS A 214 6.31 -19.78 17.57
C LYS A 214 6.76 -21.18 17.18
N ASP A 215 7.79 -21.27 16.35
CA ASP A 215 8.37 -22.54 15.93
C ASP A 215 9.12 -23.19 17.12
N PRO A 216 8.91 -24.50 17.39
CA PRO A 216 9.48 -25.17 18.56
C PRO A 216 11.01 -25.30 18.55
N GLY A 217 11.64 -25.20 17.37
CA GLY A 217 13.09 -25.23 17.18
C GLY A 217 13.75 -23.85 17.36
N VAL A 218 12.97 -22.81 17.67
CA VAL A 218 13.45 -21.44 17.82
C VAL A 218 13.47 -21.00 19.27
N ARG A 219 14.58 -20.38 19.69
CA ARG A 219 14.70 -19.71 21.00
C ARG A 219 15.32 -18.34 20.81
N LEU A 220 14.73 -17.32 21.41
CA LEU A 220 15.26 -15.96 21.41
C LEU A 220 15.67 -15.58 22.82
N GLU A 221 16.97 -15.31 23.01
CA GLU A 221 17.57 -14.94 24.28
C GLU A 221 18.30 -13.60 24.10
N GLY A 222 17.64 -12.50 24.50
CA GLY A 222 18.14 -11.15 24.25
C GLY A 222 18.31 -10.88 22.75
N ARG A 223 19.57 -10.71 22.32
CA ARG A 223 19.94 -10.43 20.92
C ARG A 223 20.37 -11.66 20.12
N THR A 224 20.26 -12.85 20.72
CA THR A 224 20.67 -14.11 20.08
C THR A 224 19.45 -14.96 19.79
N LEU A 225 19.27 -15.32 18.52
CA LEU A 225 18.23 -16.24 18.08
C LEU A 225 18.88 -17.57 17.70
N THR A 226 18.47 -18.64 18.37
CA THR A 226 18.90 -20.01 18.07
C THR A 226 17.79 -20.71 17.29
N LEU A 227 18.14 -21.24 16.11
CA LEU A 227 17.24 -22.01 15.25
C LEU A 227 17.88 -23.37 14.98
N ASP A 228 17.23 -24.44 15.46
CA ASP A 228 17.72 -25.83 15.37
C ASP A 228 19.17 -26.01 15.86
N GLY A 229 19.52 -25.32 16.94
CA GLY A 229 20.86 -25.37 17.53
C GLY A 229 21.90 -24.49 16.84
N VAL A 230 21.55 -23.77 15.77
CA VAL A 230 22.42 -22.77 15.13
C VAL A 230 22.12 -21.39 15.71
N ALA A 231 23.13 -20.73 16.25
CA ALA A 231 23.01 -19.39 16.83
C ALA A 231 23.18 -18.29 15.79
N TYR A 232 22.32 -17.27 15.85
CA TYR A 232 22.35 -16.07 15.04
C TYR A 232 22.30 -14.84 15.95
N VAL A 233 23.13 -13.82 15.67
CA VAL A 233 23.20 -12.58 16.45
C VAL A 233 22.57 -11.43 15.69
N GLU A 234 21.69 -10.70 16.38
CA GLU A 234 20.99 -9.54 15.85
C GLU A 234 21.97 -8.41 15.48
N GLN A 235 21.83 -7.93 14.25
CA GLN A 235 22.59 -6.84 13.68
C GLN A 235 21.91 -5.50 13.95
N ASP A 236 22.70 -4.48 14.29
CA ASP A 236 22.19 -3.11 14.43
C ASP A 236 21.93 -2.45 13.06
N GLY A 237 21.20 -1.34 13.08
CA GLY A 237 21.00 -0.48 11.91
C GLY A 237 19.77 -0.79 11.07
N PHE A 238 18.97 -1.80 11.43
CA PHE A 238 17.71 -2.14 10.78
C PHE A 238 16.50 -1.55 11.53
N LEU A 239 15.50 -1.12 10.76
CA LEU A 239 14.28 -0.53 11.31
C LEU A 239 13.23 -1.60 11.61
N ALA A 240 12.57 -1.45 12.76
CA ALA A 240 11.35 -2.20 13.07
C ALA A 240 10.31 -2.03 11.93
N PRO A 241 9.50 -3.05 11.63
CA PRO A 241 9.32 -4.30 12.39
C PRO A 241 10.26 -5.45 11.97
N LEU A 242 11.33 -5.18 11.22
CA LEU A 242 12.26 -6.20 10.73
C LEU A 242 13.52 -6.26 11.58
N HIS A 243 13.94 -7.47 11.92
CA HIS A 243 15.14 -7.75 12.66
C HIS A 243 16.03 -8.70 11.85
N VAL A 244 17.31 -8.36 11.70
CA VAL A 244 18.25 -9.12 10.90
C VAL A 244 19.28 -9.75 11.82
N TYR A 245 19.50 -11.05 11.68
CA TYR A 245 20.45 -11.81 12.47
C TYR A 245 21.49 -12.44 11.54
N ARG A 246 22.75 -12.47 11.96
CA ARG A 246 23.84 -13.13 11.24
C ARG A 246 24.29 -14.36 12.00
N ARG A 247 24.49 -15.45 11.28
CA ARG A 247 24.95 -16.73 11.82
C ARG A 247 26.30 -16.57 12.50
N GLN A 248 26.45 -17.16 13.68
CA GLN A 248 27.75 -17.27 14.33
C GLN A 248 28.59 -18.38 13.66
N PRO A 249 29.91 -18.16 13.50
CA PRO A 249 30.82 -19.17 12.93
C PRO A 249 30.86 -20.45 13.76
#